data_AF-A0AAV0MKQ3-F1
#
_entry.id   AF-A0AAV0MKQ3-F1
#
_cell.length_a   1.000
_cell.length_b   1.000
_cell.length_c   1.000
_cell.angle_alpha   90.00
_cell.angle_beta   90.00
_cell.angle_gamma   90.00
#
_symmetry.space_group_name_H-M   'P 1'
#
loop_
_entity.id
_entity.type
_entity.pdbx_description
1 polymer ?
#
loop_
_entity_poly.entity_id
_entity_poly.type
_entity_poly.pdbx_seq_one_letter_code
_entity_poly.pdbx_strand_id
1 'polypeptide(L)'
;MADLGCASGPNTLLLVSEVIKAVHKLSRELGQECPELQVFLNDLPGNDFNNVFTSIQGFKENMKKEMGEPNSEPPLMISIVGVPGSFYDRLFLTDSLHFIHSSYSLHWRSRVPQGLEENKGNIYLTSSSPPGVLEAYCKQFQTDFSSFLKFRSQELVTGGRMVLTIPARRGEQHSEKECCYLLMSMALNQMATEVHIYIYILKENNQIKSVSYCHLLYRSLQCRD
;
A
#
# COMPACT_ATOMS: atom_id res chain seq x y z
N MET A 1 8.37 -11.58 -14.26
CA MET A 1 8.61 -10.59 -13.18
C MET A 1 7.32 -10.34 -12.43
N ALA A 2 7.38 -9.84 -11.20
CA ALA A 2 6.19 -9.44 -10.43
C ALA A 2 6.33 -8.04 -9.84
N ASP A 3 5.25 -7.26 -9.88
CA ASP A 3 5.08 -6.01 -9.13
C ASP A 3 4.09 -6.24 -7.98
N LEU A 4 4.55 -6.11 -6.73
CA LEU A 4 3.81 -6.47 -5.52
C LEU A 4 3.26 -5.22 -4.82
N GLY A 5 1.93 -5.12 -4.80
CA GLY A 5 1.19 -3.91 -4.43
C GLY A 5 1.16 -2.91 -5.58
N CYS A 6 0.60 -3.32 -6.72
CA CYS A 6 0.57 -2.53 -7.95
C CYS A 6 -0.45 -1.37 -7.92
N ALA A 7 -1.37 -1.39 -6.95
CA ALA A 7 -2.55 -0.54 -6.88
C ALA A 7 -3.33 -0.54 -8.21
N SER A 8 -4.04 0.54 -8.49
CA SER A 8 -4.87 0.71 -9.70
C SER A 8 -4.42 1.88 -10.59
N GLY A 9 -3.31 2.54 -10.23
CA GLY A 9 -2.81 3.73 -10.93
C GLY A 9 -1.85 3.39 -12.10
N PRO A 10 -1.39 4.41 -12.85
CA PRO A 10 -0.50 4.21 -13.99
C PRO A 10 0.92 3.78 -13.61
N ASN A 11 1.31 3.96 -12.34
CA ASN A 11 2.69 3.76 -11.87
C ASN A 11 3.22 2.36 -12.12
N THR A 12 2.38 1.33 -11.98
CA THR A 12 2.78 -0.06 -12.24
C THR A 12 3.15 -0.27 -13.72
N LEU A 13 2.38 0.31 -14.64
CA LEU A 13 2.66 0.21 -16.08
C LEU A 13 3.90 1.03 -16.48
N LEU A 14 4.17 2.15 -15.80
CA LEU A 14 5.40 2.91 -15.98
C LEU A 14 6.63 2.08 -15.60
N LEU A 15 6.63 1.44 -14.44
CA LEU A 15 7.69 0.49 -14.04
C LEU A 15 7.89 -0.59 -15.11
N VAL A 16 6.79 -1.20 -15.56
CA VAL A 16 6.83 -2.27 -16.55
C VAL A 16 7.46 -1.76 -17.85
N SER A 17 7.15 -0.54 -18.30
CA SER A 17 7.80 0.06 -19.47
C SER A 17 9.31 0.19 -19.32
N GLU A 18 9.79 0.63 -18.16
CA GLU A 18 11.23 0.82 -17.92
C GLU A 18 11.97 -0.52 -17.89
N VAL A 19 11.37 -1.56 -17.28
CA VAL A 19 11.95 -2.91 -17.30
C VAL A 19 12.01 -3.45 -18.73
N ILE A 20 10.93 -3.29 -19.50
CA ILE A 20 10.90 -3.72 -20.91
C ILE A 20 12.00 -3.03 -21.71
N LYS A 21 12.12 -1.71 -21.61
CA LYS A 21 13.15 -0.92 -22.30
C LYS A 21 14.55 -1.38 -21.93
N ALA A 22 14.80 -1.64 -20.64
CA ALA A 22 16.08 -2.14 -20.16
C ALA A 22 16.42 -3.54 -20.70
N VAL A 23 15.47 -4.48 -20.65
CA VAL A 23 15.65 -5.85 -21.18
C VAL A 23 15.90 -5.81 -22.68
N HIS A 24 15.12 -5.02 -23.43
CA HIS A 24 15.27 -4.88 -24.87
C HIS A 24 16.65 -4.30 -25.25
N LYS A 25 17.09 -3.24 -24.55
CA LYS A 25 18.40 -2.64 -24.74
C LYS A 25 19.52 -3.67 -24.49
N LEU A 26 19.48 -4.37 -23.36
CA LEU A 26 20.48 -5.38 -23.00
C LEU A 26 20.51 -6.54 -23.99
N SER A 27 19.35 -7.00 -24.46
CA SER A 27 19.27 -8.09 -25.45
C SER A 27 20.01 -7.71 -26.74
N ARG A 28 19.79 -6.48 -27.24
CA ARG A 28 20.50 -5.97 -28.42
C ARG A 28 22.00 -5.81 -28.20
N GLU A 29 22.41 -5.28 -27.06
CA GLU A 29 23.83 -5.13 -26.70
C GLU A 29 24.57 -6.47 -26.62
N LEU A 30 23.86 -7.53 -26.20
CA LEU A 30 24.39 -8.90 -26.13
C LEU A 30 24.24 -9.67 -27.45
N GLY A 31 23.60 -9.11 -28.48
CA GLY A 31 23.31 -9.80 -29.73
C GLY A 31 22.37 -11.01 -29.55
N GLN A 32 21.53 -10.97 -28.53
CA GLN A 32 20.58 -12.03 -28.18
C GLN A 32 19.16 -11.66 -28.61
N GLU A 33 18.36 -12.68 -28.90
CA GLU A 33 16.93 -12.50 -29.10
C GLU A 33 16.27 -11.96 -27.81
N CYS A 34 15.28 -11.08 -27.99
CA CYS A 34 14.58 -10.49 -26.85
C CYS A 34 13.66 -11.55 -26.22
N PRO A 35 13.75 -11.80 -24.90
CA PRO A 35 12.93 -12.83 -24.27
C PRO A 35 11.45 -12.42 -24.18
N GLU A 36 10.57 -13.43 -24.14
CA GLU A 36 9.18 -13.21 -23.75
C GLU A 36 9.10 -12.75 -22.29
N LEU A 37 8.26 -11.74 -22.02
CA LEU A 37 8.13 -11.17 -20.68
C LEU A 37 6.74 -11.42 -20.11
N GLN A 38 6.66 -12.25 -19.07
CA GLN A 38 5.47 -12.37 -18.25
C GLN A 38 5.56 -11.45 -17.03
N VAL A 39 4.56 -10.59 -16.87
CA VAL A 39 4.44 -9.59 -15.82
C VAL A 39 3.24 -9.92 -14.94
N PHE A 40 3.50 -10.17 -13.67
CA PHE A 40 2.46 -10.37 -12.67
C PHE A 40 2.22 -9.08 -11.89
N LEU A 41 0.99 -8.59 -11.91
CA LEU A 41 0.54 -7.43 -11.14
C LEU A 41 -0.21 -7.95 -9.92
N ASN A 42 0.40 -7.87 -8.75
CA ASN A 42 -0.20 -8.34 -7.51
C ASN A 42 -0.74 -7.17 -6.69
N ASP A 43 -1.92 -7.36 -6.14
CA ASP A 43 -2.47 -6.53 -5.06
C ASP A 43 -3.52 -7.35 -4.30
N LEU A 44 -4.09 -6.77 -3.23
CA LEU A 44 -5.18 -7.37 -2.48
C LEU A 44 -6.41 -7.59 -3.36
N PRO A 45 -7.27 -8.57 -3.05
CA PRO A 45 -8.49 -8.83 -3.82
C PRO A 45 -9.45 -7.64 -3.96
N GLY A 46 -9.37 -6.66 -3.07
CA GLY A 46 -10.17 -5.43 -3.12
C GLY A 46 -9.63 -4.34 -4.06
N ASN A 47 -8.49 -4.55 -4.72
CA ASN A 47 -7.92 -3.61 -5.69
C ASN A 47 -8.74 -3.58 -6.99
N ASP A 48 -8.76 -2.43 -7.67
CA ASP A 48 -9.46 -2.26 -8.95
C ASP A 48 -8.59 -2.72 -10.14
N PHE A 49 -8.47 -4.04 -10.27
CA PHE A 49 -7.81 -4.66 -11.42
C PHE A 49 -8.50 -4.33 -12.76
N ASN A 50 -9.79 -4.01 -12.76
CA ASN A 50 -10.50 -3.65 -14.00
C ASN A 50 -9.95 -2.37 -14.60
N ASN A 51 -9.65 -1.37 -13.75
CA ASN A 51 -9.03 -0.13 -14.20
C ASN A 51 -7.64 -0.36 -14.79
N VAL A 52 -6.83 -1.23 -14.15
CA VAL A 52 -5.52 -1.62 -14.66
C VAL A 52 -5.64 -2.31 -16.02
N PHE A 53 -6.53 -3.31 -16.13
CA PHE A 53 -6.70 -4.08 -17.37
C PHE A 53 -7.24 -3.25 -18.52
N THR A 54 -8.12 -2.29 -18.25
CA THR A 54 -8.61 -1.34 -19.25
C THR A 54 -7.47 -0.48 -19.82
N SER A 55 -6.45 -0.21 -19.01
CA SER A 55 -5.29 0.61 -19.41
C SER A 55 -4.23 -0.16 -20.21
N ILE A 56 -4.25 -1.51 -20.22
CA ILE A 56 -3.22 -2.35 -20.86
C ILE A 56 -3.15 -2.12 -22.38
N GLN A 57 -4.29 -1.96 -23.04
CA GLN A 57 -4.31 -1.81 -24.51
C GLN A 57 -3.59 -0.52 -24.94
N GLY A 58 -3.94 0.61 -24.32
CA GLY A 58 -3.26 1.88 -24.57
C GLY A 58 -1.78 1.84 -24.21
N PHE A 59 -1.43 1.15 -23.12
CA PHE A 59 -0.03 0.90 -22.76
C PHE A 59 0.73 0.14 -23.86
N LYS A 60 0.18 -0.96 -24.39
CA LYS A 60 0.82 -1.74 -25.46
C LYS A 60 0.99 -0.91 -26.74
N GLU A 61 0.00 -0.09 -27.09
CA GLU A 61 0.09 0.80 -28.26
C GLU A 61 1.17 1.87 -28.09
N ASN A 62 1.28 2.47 -26.91
CA ASN A 62 2.32 3.44 -26.61
C ASN A 62 3.71 2.81 -26.65
N MET A 63 3.87 1.61 -26.07
CA MET A 63 5.13 0.86 -26.13
C MET A 63 5.55 0.56 -27.58
N LYS A 64 4.60 0.19 -28.46
CA LYS A 64 4.88 -0.03 -29.88
C LYS A 64 5.36 1.23 -30.59
N LYS A 65 4.78 2.39 -30.27
CA LYS A 65 5.18 3.68 -30.85
C LYS A 65 6.55 4.11 -30.35
N GLU A 66 6.82 3.98 -29.06
CA GLU A 66 8.09 4.37 -28.44
C GLU A 66 9.26 3.49 -28.86
N MET A 67 9.03 2.19 -29.08
CA MET A 67 10.07 1.24 -29.47
C MET A 67 10.17 1.03 -30.99
N GLY A 68 9.36 1.72 -31.78
CA GLY A 68 9.22 1.46 -33.22
C GLY A 68 10.46 1.79 -34.03
N GLU A 69 11.10 0.76 -34.60
CA GLU A 69 11.70 0.84 -35.94
C GLU A 69 10.76 0.16 -36.96
N PRO A 70 10.50 0.75 -38.14
CA PRO A 70 9.50 0.29 -39.11
C PRO A 70 9.71 -1.12 -39.70
N ASN A 71 10.90 -1.70 -39.56
CA ASN A 71 11.32 -2.95 -40.21
C ASN A 71 11.92 -4.00 -39.25
N SER A 72 11.78 -3.81 -37.94
CA SER A 72 12.32 -4.75 -36.94
C SER A 72 11.24 -5.67 -36.38
N GLU A 73 11.61 -6.94 -36.16
CA GLU A 73 10.81 -8.04 -35.61
C GLU A 73 9.99 -7.67 -34.37
N PRO A 74 8.87 -8.38 -34.10
CA PRO A 74 7.74 -7.85 -33.36
C PRO A 74 8.13 -7.30 -31.98
N PRO A 75 7.53 -6.17 -31.55
CA PRO A 75 7.90 -5.50 -30.32
C PRO A 75 7.41 -6.33 -29.14
N LEU A 76 8.33 -7.02 -28.48
CA LEU A 76 8.20 -7.72 -27.18
C LEU A 76 6.86 -8.43 -26.91
N MET A 77 6.92 -9.75 -26.85
CA MET A 77 5.80 -10.59 -26.41
C MET A 77 5.62 -10.44 -24.89
N ILE A 78 4.77 -9.48 -24.50
CA ILE A 78 4.45 -9.19 -23.10
C ILE A 78 3.08 -9.74 -22.74
N SER A 79 3.08 -10.60 -21.73
CA SER A 79 1.87 -11.10 -21.07
C SER A 79 1.74 -10.43 -19.70
N ILE A 80 0.57 -9.86 -19.41
CA ILE A 80 0.27 -9.21 -18.13
C ILE A 80 -0.82 -10.02 -17.44
N VAL A 81 -0.60 -10.39 -16.19
CA VAL A 81 -1.49 -11.23 -15.38
C VAL A 81 -1.75 -10.54 -14.05
N GLY A 82 -3.02 -10.40 -13.66
CA GLY A 82 -3.38 -9.95 -12.31
C GLY A 82 -3.35 -11.12 -11.32
N VAL A 83 -2.80 -10.88 -10.13
CA VAL A 83 -2.68 -11.88 -9.07
C VAL A 83 -3.29 -11.32 -7.78
N PRO A 84 -4.59 -11.57 -7.53
CA PRO A 84 -5.23 -11.10 -6.31
C PRO A 84 -4.75 -11.92 -5.10
N GLY A 85 -4.23 -11.25 -4.08
CA GLY A 85 -3.77 -11.91 -2.86
C GLY A 85 -2.80 -11.05 -2.04
N SER A 86 -2.65 -11.42 -0.77
CA SER A 86 -1.67 -10.80 0.12
C SER A 86 -0.26 -11.24 -0.27
N PHE A 87 0.64 -10.29 -0.50
CA PHE A 87 2.07 -10.60 -0.65
C PHE A 87 2.73 -11.04 0.67
N TYR A 88 2.03 -11.06 1.79
CA TYR A 88 2.54 -11.72 3.00
C TYR A 88 2.35 -13.24 2.98
N ASP A 89 1.65 -13.75 1.98
CA ASP A 89 1.44 -15.17 1.72
C ASP A 89 2.18 -15.62 0.44
N ARG A 90 2.06 -16.91 0.13
CA ARG A 90 2.53 -17.47 -1.14
C ARG A 90 1.59 -17.04 -2.27
N LEU A 91 2.18 -16.54 -3.35
CA LEU A 91 1.47 -16.07 -4.55
C LEU A 91 1.87 -16.85 -5.80
N PHE A 92 3.13 -17.32 -5.85
CA PHE A 92 3.71 -17.90 -7.05
C PHE A 92 4.26 -19.30 -6.81
N LEU A 93 4.55 -19.98 -7.93
CA LEU A 93 5.26 -21.26 -7.91
C LEU A 93 6.70 -21.06 -7.47
N THR A 94 7.30 -22.12 -6.93
CA THR A 94 8.72 -22.13 -6.56
C THR A 94 9.57 -21.92 -7.80
N ASP A 95 10.65 -21.12 -7.68
CA ASP A 95 11.60 -20.85 -8.77
C ASP A 95 10.93 -20.38 -10.08
N SER A 96 9.96 -19.45 -9.99
CA SER A 96 9.20 -18.97 -11.15
C SER A 96 9.46 -17.50 -11.51
N LEU A 97 10.01 -16.72 -10.58
CA LEU A 97 10.21 -15.28 -10.76
C LEU A 97 11.69 -14.93 -10.90
N HIS A 98 12.02 -14.22 -11.97
CA HIS A 98 13.37 -13.69 -12.21
C HIS A 98 13.60 -12.33 -11.51
N PHE A 99 12.54 -11.55 -11.39
CA PHE A 99 12.58 -10.18 -10.87
C PHE A 99 11.31 -9.87 -10.10
N ILE A 100 11.47 -9.31 -8.90
CA ILE A 100 10.39 -8.86 -8.03
C ILE A 100 10.59 -7.38 -7.71
N HIS A 101 9.55 -6.59 -7.86
CA HIS A 101 9.52 -5.20 -7.46
C HIS A 101 8.40 -4.98 -6.44
N SER A 102 8.62 -4.09 -5.49
CA SER A 102 7.58 -3.53 -4.64
C SER A 102 7.96 -2.12 -4.23
N SER A 103 7.06 -1.16 -4.43
CA SER A 103 7.29 0.24 -4.10
C SER A 103 6.12 0.80 -3.33
N TYR A 104 6.38 1.36 -2.16
CA TYR A 104 5.37 1.96 -1.29
C TYR A 104 4.22 1.01 -0.88
N SER A 105 4.51 -0.29 -0.75
CA SER A 105 3.49 -1.29 -0.37
C SER A 105 3.81 -2.01 0.94
N LEU A 106 5.09 -2.31 1.21
CA LEU A 106 5.52 -3.08 2.39
C LEU A 106 5.37 -2.38 3.74
N HIS A 107 5.05 -1.08 3.76
CA HIS A 107 4.76 -0.36 5.00
C HIS A 107 3.32 -0.59 5.51
N TRP A 108 2.46 -1.17 4.67
CA TRP A 108 1.14 -1.64 5.07
C TRP A 108 1.26 -2.97 5.79
N ARG A 109 0.68 -3.08 6.98
CA ARG A 109 0.73 -4.30 7.80
C ARG A 109 -0.37 -5.26 7.36
N SER A 110 -0.15 -6.56 7.56
CA SER A 110 -1.16 -7.59 7.27
C SER A 110 -2.42 -7.43 8.13
N ARG A 111 -2.28 -6.83 9.31
CA ARG A 111 -3.36 -6.59 10.27
C ARG A 111 -3.03 -5.42 11.19
N VAL A 112 -4.02 -4.98 11.95
CA VAL A 112 -3.82 -4.05 13.08
C VAL A 112 -3.04 -4.79 14.19
N PRO A 113 -1.89 -4.27 14.66
CA PRO A 113 -1.17 -4.84 15.80
C PRO A 113 -2.07 -5.03 17.03
N GLN A 114 -1.82 -6.07 17.82
CA GLN A 114 -2.49 -6.26 19.11
C GLN A 114 -1.91 -5.32 20.17
N GLY A 115 -2.72 -4.85 21.12
CA GLY A 115 -2.24 -3.97 22.20
C GLY A 115 -2.23 -2.48 21.83
N LEU A 116 -2.97 -2.07 20.80
CA LEU A 116 -3.08 -0.67 20.39
C LEU A 116 -4.20 0.11 21.10
N GLU A 117 -4.95 -0.55 21.99
CA GLU A 117 -6.04 0.04 22.79
C GLU A 117 -5.55 1.21 23.65
N GLU A 118 -4.27 1.20 24.01
CA GLU A 118 -3.61 2.24 24.79
C GLU A 118 -3.16 3.45 23.95
N ASN A 119 -3.22 3.40 22.61
CA ASN A 119 -2.85 4.51 21.72
C ASN A 119 -4.01 5.53 21.56
N LYS A 120 -4.60 5.95 22.68
CA LYS A 120 -5.82 6.79 22.69
C LYS A 120 -5.57 8.14 22.01
N GLY A 121 -6.52 8.57 21.17
CA GLY A 121 -6.45 9.84 20.44
C GLY A 121 -5.44 9.85 19.29
N ASN A 122 -4.80 8.72 18.97
CA ASN A 122 -3.84 8.62 17.89
C ASN A 122 -4.27 7.53 16.89
N ILE A 123 -4.16 7.79 15.59
CA ILE A 123 -4.40 6.79 14.54
C ILE A 123 -3.13 6.08 14.06
N TYR A 124 -1.97 6.54 14.54
CA TYR A 124 -0.65 5.99 14.23
C TYR A 124 0.33 6.28 15.37
N LEU A 125 1.60 5.91 15.20
CA LEU A 125 2.67 6.24 16.14
C LEU A 125 2.93 7.75 16.16
N THR A 126 2.91 8.32 17.36
CA THR A 126 3.23 9.73 17.62
C THR A 126 4.20 9.83 18.81
N SER A 127 4.67 11.04 19.10
CA SER A 127 5.48 11.34 20.28
C SER A 127 4.75 11.04 21.60
N SER A 128 3.41 11.01 21.59
CA SER A 128 2.58 10.70 22.75
C SER A 128 2.21 9.21 22.87
N SER A 129 2.57 8.37 21.90
CA SER A 129 2.27 6.94 21.93
C SER A 129 3.06 6.23 23.05
N PRO A 130 2.40 5.39 23.87
CA PRO A 130 3.09 4.57 24.87
C PRO A 130 4.13 3.63 24.24
N PRO A 131 5.23 3.28 24.95
CA PRO A 131 6.27 2.39 24.41
C PRO A 131 5.75 1.04 23.91
N GLY A 132 4.75 0.45 24.57
CA GLY A 132 4.15 -0.83 24.16
C GLY A 132 3.48 -0.77 22.78
N VAL A 133 2.99 0.40 22.36
CA VAL A 133 2.43 0.63 21.03
C VAL A 133 3.53 0.51 19.97
N LEU A 134 4.67 1.16 20.19
CA LEU A 134 5.82 1.07 19.30
C LEU A 134 6.30 -0.38 19.15
N GLU A 135 6.42 -1.10 20.26
CA GLU A 135 6.81 -2.51 20.27
C GLU A 135 5.83 -3.37 19.46
N ALA A 136 4.52 -3.16 19.64
CA ALA A 136 3.49 -3.87 18.90
C ALA A 136 3.60 -3.64 17.38
N TYR A 137 3.79 -2.39 16.94
CA TYR A 137 4.01 -2.07 15.52
C TYR A 137 5.29 -2.72 14.98
N CYS A 138 6.40 -2.65 15.73
CA CYS A 138 7.66 -3.28 15.35
C CYS A 138 7.53 -4.80 15.21
N LYS A 139 6.90 -5.46 16.18
CA LYS A 139 6.68 -6.91 16.16
C LYS A 139 5.81 -7.35 14.98
N GLN A 140 4.75 -6.60 14.69
CA GLN A 140 3.89 -6.87 13.54
C GLN A 140 4.66 -6.71 12.23
N PHE A 141 5.40 -5.61 12.06
CA PHE A 141 6.22 -5.39 10.86
C PHE A 141 7.28 -6.46 10.68
N GLN A 142 7.97 -6.87 11.75
CA GLN A 142 8.97 -7.95 11.70
C GLN A 142 8.33 -9.27 11.26
N THR A 143 7.15 -9.62 11.78
CA THR A 143 6.41 -10.83 11.41
C THR A 143 6.01 -10.80 9.93
N ASP A 144 5.46 -9.68 9.49
CA ASP A 144 4.99 -9.47 8.13
C ASP A 144 6.16 -9.49 7.14
N PHE A 145 7.21 -8.70 7.39
CA PHE A 145 8.38 -8.61 6.51
C PHE A 145 9.17 -9.92 6.46
N SER A 146 9.26 -10.66 7.57
CA SER A 146 9.86 -12.00 7.58
C SER A 146 9.06 -13.00 6.73
N SER A 147 7.73 -12.94 6.82
CA SER A 147 6.84 -13.78 6.01
C SER A 147 6.95 -13.44 4.52
N PHE A 148 6.98 -12.14 4.19
CA PHE A 148 7.26 -11.67 2.85
C PHE A 148 8.58 -12.25 2.32
N LEU A 149 9.70 -12.02 3.00
CA LEU A 149 11.01 -12.50 2.56
C LEU A 149 11.04 -14.03 2.41
N LYS A 150 10.42 -14.76 3.36
CA LYS A 150 10.31 -16.22 3.30
C LYS A 150 9.65 -16.67 2.00
N PHE A 151 8.46 -16.19 1.67
CA PHE A 151 7.77 -16.63 0.47
C PHE A 151 8.46 -16.13 -0.81
N ARG A 152 8.92 -14.88 -0.84
CA ARG A 152 9.64 -14.34 -2.01
C ARG A 152 10.93 -15.10 -2.30
N SER A 153 11.65 -15.56 -1.26
CA SER A 153 12.87 -16.35 -1.45
C SER A 153 12.61 -17.71 -2.10
N GLN A 154 11.42 -18.29 -1.91
CA GLN A 154 11.03 -19.56 -2.52
C GLN A 154 10.55 -19.38 -3.96
N GLU A 155 9.96 -18.23 -4.27
CA GLU A 155 9.39 -17.93 -5.58
C GLU A 155 10.43 -17.39 -6.57
N LEU A 156 11.50 -16.76 -6.07
CA LEU A 156 12.62 -16.29 -6.86
C LEU A 156 13.50 -17.44 -7.34
N VAL A 157 13.83 -17.43 -8.62
CA VAL A 157 14.85 -18.34 -9.18
C VAL A 157 16.22 -18.08 -8.57
N THR A 158 17.11 -19.08 -8.66
CA THR A 158 18.53 -18.88 -8.37
C THR A 158 19.10 -17.76 -9.23
N GLY A 159 19.71 -16.76 -8.59
CA GLY A 159 20.25 -15.56 -9.26
C GLY A 159 19.22 -14.44 -9.49
N GLY A 160 17.95 -14.66 -9.18
CA GLY A 160 16.89 -13.65 -9.24
C GLY A 160 17.16 -12.43 -8.35
N ARG A 161 16.44 -11.34 -8.62
CA ARG A 161 16.63 -10.06 -7.94
C ARG A 161 15.32 -9.46 -7.45
N MET A 162 15.42 -8.73 -6.35
CA MET A 162 14.30 -8.00 -5.77
C MET A 162 14.70 -6.54 -5.55
N VAL A 163 13.81 -5.61 -5.92
CA VAL A 163 13.97 -4.17 -5.68
C VAL A 163 12.81 -3.71 -4.82
N LEU A 164 13.13 -3.19 -3.63
CA LEU A 164 12.15 -2.78 -2.62
C LEU A 164 12.33 -1.31 -2.28
N THR A 165 11.27 -0.52 -2.45
CA THR A 165 11.22 0.88 -2.02
C THR A 165 10.21 1.01 -0.89
N ILE A 166 10.69 1.28 0.32
CA ILE A 166 9.88 1.31 1.54
C ILE A 166 10.06 2.68 2.21
N PRO A 167 8.97 3.37 2.60
CA PRO A 167 9.06 4.53 3.47
C PRO A 167 9.81 4.18 4.75
N ALA A 168 10.86 4.95 5.05
CA ALA A 168 11.69 4.77 6.22
C ALA A 168 11.86 6.10 6.95
N ARG A 169 12.15 6.01 8.25
CA ARG A 169 12.48 7.16 9.11
C ARG A 169 14.00 7.37 9.15
N ARG A 170 14.43 8.63 9.21
CA ARG A 170 15.87 8.99 9.27
C ARG A 170 16.46 8.93 10.67
N GLY A 171 15.64 8.95 11.72
CA GLY A 171 16.11 8.99 13.11
C GLY A 171 15.27 8.16 14.07
N GLU A 172 15.79 8.01 15.29
CA GLU A 172 15.14 7.27 16.37
C GLU A 172 13.89 7.96 16.90
N GLN A 173 13.87 9.30 16.89
CA GLN A 173 12.71 10.07 17.34
C GLN A 173 11.66 10.18 16.24
N HIS A 174 10.39 10.05 16.63
CA HIS A 174 9.26 10.38 15.77
C HIS A 174 9.31 11.88 15.45
N SER A 175 9.87 12.24 14.30
CA SER A 175 9.76 13.62 13.84
C SER A 175 8.31 13.86 13.43
N GLU A 176 7.61 14.72 14.18
CA GLU A 176 6.21 15.08 13.93
C GLU A 176 6.00 15.66 12.52
N LYS A 177 7.08 16.11 11.88
CA LYS A 177 7.06 16.78 10.56
C LYS A 177 6.99 15.82 9.37
N GLU A 178 7.23 14.52 9.54
CA GLU A 178 7.40 13.58 8.43
C GLU A 178 6.21 12.61 8.25
N CYS A 179 5.17 12.71 9.07
CA CYS A 179 4.10 11.72 9.11
C CYS A 179 2.74 12.32 8.73
N CYS A 180 2.25 12.01 7.51
CA CYS A 180 0.91 12.43 7.07
C CYS A 180 -0.21 11.95 8.02
N TYR A 181 0.03 10.87 8.76
CA TYR A 181 -0.90 10.38 9.77
C TYR A 181 -1.06 11.31 10.97
N LEU A 182 -0.08 12.19 11.28
CA LEU A 182 -0.22 13.16 12.37
C LEU A 182 -1.30 14.20 12.05
N LEU A 183 -1.22 14.82 10.88
CA LEU A 183 -2.22 15.81 10.43
C LEU A 183 -3.61 15.19 10.35
N MET A 184 -3.70 13.96 9.87
CA MET A 184 -4.96 13.21 9.82
C MET A 184 -5.49 12.88 11.22
N SER A 185 -4.61 12.52 12.17
CA SER A 185 -4.99 12.34 13.57
C SER A 185 -5.52 13.63 14.19
N MET A 186 -4.87 14.77 13.93
CA MET A 186 -5.31 16.07 14.41
C MET A 186 -6.70 16.44 13.87
N ALA A 187 -6.92 16.28 12.57
CA ALA A 187 -8.22 16.54 11.94
C ALA A 187 -9.33 15.64 12.50
N LEU A 188 -9.05 14.34 12.68
CA LEU A 188 -10.00 13.39 13.27
C LEU A 188 -10.35 13.72 14.72
N ASN A 189 -9.35 14.10 15.52
CA ASN A 189 -9.57 14.54 16.89
C ASN A 189 -10.42 15.81 16.95
N GLN A 190 -10.15 16.79 16.07
CA GLN A 190 -10.95 18.00 15.97
C GLN A 190 -12.41 17.66 15.64
N MET A 191 -12.65 16.84 14.62
CA MET A 191 -14.01 16.40 14.27
C MET A 191 -14.69 15.65 15.43
N ALA A 192 -13.97 14.82 16.17
CA ALA A 192 -14.50 14.12 17.33
C ALA A 192 -14.91 15.08 18.47
N THR A 193 -14.20 16.19 18.65
CA THR A 193 -14.55 17.23 19.64
C THR A 193 -15.71 18.13 19.20
N GLU A 194 -15.95 18.25 17.90
CA GLU A 194 -17.01 19.08 17.31
C GLU A 194 -18.36 18.33 17.14
N VAL A 195 -18.46 17.06 17.56
CA VAL A 195 -19.72 16.32 17.50
C VAL A 195 -20.75 16.93 18.47
N HIS A 196 -21.66 17.73 17.91
CA HIS A 196 -22.82 18.26 18.62
C HIS A 196 -23.92 17.19 18.73
N ILE A 197 -24.18 16.70 19.96
CA ILE A 197 -25.35 15.85 20.23
C ILE A 197 -26.57 16.75 20.43
N TYR A 198 -27.51 16.72 19.49
CA TYR A 198 -28.81 17.37 19.64
C TYR A 198 -29.80 16.39 20.29
N ILE A 199 -30.12 16.63 21.58
CA ILE A 199 -31.19 15.90 22.26
C ILE A 199 -32.48 16.68 22.08
N TYR A 200 -33.39 16.15 21.25
CA TYR A 200 -34.75 16.67 21.14
C TYR A 200 -35.64 15.98 22.18
N ILE A 201 -36.03 16.71 23.23
CA ILE A 201 -37.04 16.24 24.18
C ILE A 201 -38.41 16.67 23.65
N LEU A 202 -39.16 15.72 23.10
CA LEU A 202 -40.56 15.92 22.74
C LEU A 202 -41.43 15.70 23.99
N LYS A 203 -42.22 16.71 24.38
CA LYS A 203 -43.30 16.55 25.37
C LYS A 203 -44.60 16.30 24.61
N GLU A 204 -45.48 15.47 25.18
CA GLU A 204 -46.82 15.20 24.66
C GLU A 204 -47.55 16.51 24.32
N ASN A 205 -48.18 16.54 23.14
CA ASN A 205 -48.82 17.67 22.44
C ASN A 205 -47.97 18.43 21.40
N ASN A 206 -46.91 17.84 20.83
CA ASN A 206 -46.27 18.28 19.58
C ASN A 206 -45.73 19.73 19.55
N GLN A 207 -45.47 20.37 20.70
CA GLN A 207 -44.80 21.68 20.75
C GLN A 207 -43.36 21.54 21.29
N ILE A 208 -42.37 21.83 20.44
CA ILE A 208 -40.96 21.94 20.82
C ILE A 208 -40.80 23.14 21.76
N LYS A 209 -40.44 22.92 23.04
CA LYS A 209 -40.32 24.02 24.02
C LYS A 209 -38.91 24.32 24.55
N SER A 210 -37.88 23.58 24.16
CA SER A 210 -36.50 24.02 24.46
C SER A 210 -35.45 23.28 23.64
N VAL A 211 -34.55 24.03 23.01
CA VAL A 211 -33.25 23.52 22.56
C VAL A 211 -32.31 23.68 23.75
N SER A 212 -31.94 22.58 24.41
CA SER A 212 -30.83 22.62 25.37
C SER A 212 -29.53 22.34 24.63
N TYR A 213 -28.67 23.35 24.60
CA TYR A 213 -27.32 23.24 24.08
C TYR A 213 -26.48 22.51 25.13
N CYS A 214 -26.23 21.21 24.95
CA CYS A 214 -25.31 20.49 25.83
C CYS A 214 -23.95 20.46 25.14
N HIS A 215 -23.05 21.35 25.57
CA HIS A 215 -21.64 21.24 25.21
C HIS A 215 -21.04 20.10 26.05
N LEU A 216 -21.26 18.86 25.63
CA LEU A 216 -20.55 17.71 26.17
C LEU A 216 -19.11 17.77 25.64
N LEU A 217 -18.32 18.65 26.24
CA LEU A 217 -16.87 18.48 26.28
C LEU A 217 -16.64 17.08 26.84
N TYR A 218 -16.06 16.19 26.04
CA TYR A 218 -15.56 14.90 26.50
C TYR A 218 -14.33 15.11 27.41
N ARG A 219 -14.51 15.84 28.52
CA ARG A 219 -13.57 15.84 29.63
C ARG A 219 -13.93 14.63 30.48
N SER A 220 -13.18 13.56 30.24
CA SER A 220 -12.74 12.61 31.25
C SER A 220 -13.77 12.30 32.34
N LEU A 221 -14.49 11.19 32.18
CA LEU A 221 -14.79 10.32 33.31
C LEU A 221 -13.45 9.89 33.94
N GLN A 222 -12.87 10.74 34.77
CA GLN A 222 -11.88 10.38 35.78
C GLN A 222 -12.52 10.65 37.14
N CYS A 223 -12.80 9.54 37.81
CA CYS A 223 -13.14 9.33 39.21
C CYS A 223 -12.87 10.51 40.16
N ARG A 224 -13.89 10.83 40.98
CA ARG A 224 -13.72 11.18 42.40
C ARG A 224 -14.86 10.52 43.17
N ASP A 225 -14.52 9.40 43.82
CA ASP A 225 -14.92 9.14 45.20
C ASP A 225 -13.66 9.37 46.06
#